data_AF-Q16LI5-F1
#
_entry.id   AF-Q16LI5-F1
#
_cell.length_a   1.000
_cell.length_b   1.000
_cell.length_c   1.000
_cell.angle_alpha   90.00
_cell.angle_beta   90.00
_cell.angle_gamma   90.00
#
_symmetry.space_group_name_H-M   'P 1'
#
loop_
_entity.id
_entity.type
_entity.pdbx_description
1 polymer ?
#
loop_
_entity_poly.entity_id
_entity_poly.type
_entity_poly.pdbx_seq_one_letter_code
_entity_poly.pdbx_strand_id
1 'polypeptide(L)'
;MNMKAIHCSLVAALALKLAGLCYSCKISEYPCKGGAFCVPLDKFCDGKDDCGDGSDEPKMCTVCNRTYYGDIGRTYSLTVPPPQWNRLPFLCHLTFTASGNEQGDIVQPLKFIE
;
A
#
# COMPACT_ATOMS: atom_id res chain seq x y z
N MET A 1 10.03 14.13 15.20
CA MET A 1 10.72 12.84 15.44
C MET A 1 10.33 11.90 14.30
N ASN A 2 11.07 11.91 13.19
CA ASN A 2 10.80 11.07 12.02
C ASN A 2 11.76 9.88 12.03
N MET A 3 11.22 8.70 12.28
CA MET A 3 11.97 7.45 12.34
C MET A 3 11.85 6.73 11.00
N LYS A 4 12.74 7.04 10.06
CA LYS A 4 12.97 6.23 8.85
C LYS A 4 14.46 6.27 8.52
N ALA A 5 15.20 5.25 8.96
CA ALA A 5 16.45 4.76 8.37
C ALA A 5 17.25 3.96 9.40
N ILE A 6 16.84 2.73 9.74
CA ILE A 6 17.72 1.83 10.50
C ILE A 6 17.54 0.37 10.06
N HIS A 7 17.88 0.09 8.80
CA HIS A 7 18.54 -1.17 8.47
C HIS A 7 19.29 -1.06 7.13
N CYS A 8 20.29 -0.18 7.12
CA CYS A 8 21.39 -0.21 6.15
C CYS A 8 22.62 -0.71 6.93
N SER A 9 22.75 -2.03 7.09
CA SER A 9 23.88 -2.61 7.83
C SER A 9 25.05 -2.80 6.86
N LEU A 10 26.12 -2.06 7.15
CA LEU A 10 27.41 -2.02 6.47
C LEU A 10 27.96 -3.42 6.17
N VAL A 11 28.28 -3.72 4.90
CA VAL A 11 29.33 -4.70 4.58
C VAL A 11 30.14 -4.27 3.35
N ALA A 12 31.39 -3.91 3.67
CA ALA A 12 32.66 -4.12 2.97
C ALA A 12 32.88 -3.60 1.53
N ALA A 13 33.97 -2.84 1.43
CA ALA A 13 34.73 -2.56 0.24
C ALA A 13 35.00 -3.81 -0.63
N LEU A 14 34.46 -3.82 -1.85
CA LEU A 14 35.15 -4.10 -3.12
C LEU A 14 34.11 -3.96 -4.24
N ALA A 15 34.42 -3.15 -5.25
CA ALA A 15 33.53 -2.88 -6.37
C ALA A 15 33.21 -4.15 -7.18
N LEU A 16 31.93 -4.50 -7.32
CA LEU A 16 31.28 -4.87 -8.59
C LEU A 16 29.75 -5.11 -8.41
N LYS A 17 28.96 -4.25 -9.06
CA LYS A 17 27.59 -4.49 -9.56
C LYS A 17 26.57 -5.14 -8.61
N LEU A 18 25.92 -4.33 -7.78
CA LEU A 18 24.47 -4.31 -7.62
C LEU A 18 24.15 -2.97 -6.95
N ALA A 19 23.66 -2.01 -7.72
CA ALA A 19 23.00 -0.84 -7.14
C ALA A 19 21.78 -1.38 -6.39
N GLY A 20 21.95 -1.68 -5.10
CA GLY A 20 20.86 -1.77 -4.15
C GLY A 20 20.27 -0.37 -4.00
N LEU A 21 19.52 0.06 -5.00
CA LEU A 21 18.62 1.20 -4.89
C LEU A 21 17.59 0.82 -3.83
N CYS A 22 17.78 1.31 -2.61
CA CYS A 22 16.72 1.36 -1.62
C CYS A 22 15.62 2.26 -2.21
N TYR A 23 14.69 1.65 -2.94
CA TYR A 23 13.56 2.37 -3.50
C TYR A 23 12.56 2.53 -2.36
N SER A 24 12.36 3.76 -1.89
CA SER A 24 11.28 4.04 -0.96
C SER A 24 9.99 4.06 -1.77
N CYS A 25 9.03 3.20 -1.42
CA CYS A 25 7.68 3.29 -1.96
C CYS A 25 7.07 4.67 -1.68
N LYS A 26 6.18 5.11 -2.57
CA LYS A 26 5.35 6.29 -2.33
C LYS A 26 4.42 6.04 -1.15
N ILE A 27 3.90 7.12 -0.58
CA ILE A 27 2.91 7.03 0.50
C ILE A 27 1.57 6.43 0.01
N SER A 28 1.30 6.52 -1.29
CA SER A 28 0.17 5.89 -2.00
C SER A 28 0.40 4.42 -2.36
N GLU A 29 1.54 3.84 -1.94
CA GLU A 29 1.98 2.47 -2.25
C GLU A 29 2.26 1.66 -0.98
N TYR A 30 2.17 0.34 -1.13
CA TYR A 30 2.48 -0.67 -0.14
C TYR A 30 3.77 -1.42 -0.54
N PRO A 31 4.78 -1.51 0.36
CA PRO A 31 6.00 -2.23 0.08
C PRO A 31 5.80 -3.74 0.11
N CYS A 32 6.18 -4.43 -0.96
CA CYS A 32 6.28 -5.88 -0.97
C CYS A 32 7.45 -6.36 -0.11
N LYS A 33 7.45 -7.65 0.23
CA LYS A 33 8.57 -8.26 0.96
C LYS A 33 9.87 -8.10 0.17
N GLY A 34 10.92 -7.67 0.86
CA GLY A 34 12.21 -7.35 0.23
C GLY A 34 12.35 -5.88 -0.21
N GLY A 35 11.27 -5.08 -0.17
CA GLY A 35 11.31 -3.61 -0.22
C GLY A 35 11.76 -3.00 -1.56
N ALA A 36 12.08 -3.82 -2.56
CA ALA A 36 12.49 -3.35 -3.89
C ALA A 36 11.32 -3.12 -4.86
N PHE A 37 10.14 -3.66 -4.54
CA PHE A 37 8.93 -3.58 -5.34
C PHE A 37 7.76 -3.08 -4.48
N CYS A 38 6.90 -2.26 -5.07
CA CYS A 38 5.79 -1.61 -4.39
C CYS A 38 4.53 -1.79 -5.23
N VAL A 39 3.43 -2.12 -4.57
CA VAL A 39 2.10 -2.18 -5.20
C VAL A 39 1.28 -0.99 -4.72
N PRO A 40 0.35 -0.45 -5.51
CA PRO A 40 -0.53 0.59 -5.02
C PRO A 40 -1.38 0.18 -3.83
N LEU A 41 -1.73 1.12 -2.94
CA LEU A 41 -2.56 0.82 -1.77
C LEU A 41 -3.94 0.23 -2.13
N ASP A 42 -4.51 0.56 -3.28
CA ASP A 42 -5.78 0.00 -3.78
C ASP A 42 -5.67 -1.44 -4.30
N LYS A 43 -4.45 -1.97 -4.46
CA LYS A 43 -4.18 -3.38 -4.78
C LYS A 43 -3.88 -4.24 -3.56
N PHE A 44 -3.65 -3.64 -2.40
CA PHE A 44 -3.50 -4.41 -1.18
C PHE A 44 -4.85 -4.98 -0.74
N CYS A 45 -4.91 -6.29 -0.48
CA CYS A 45 -6.15 -7.00 -0.15
C CYS A 45 -7.23 -6.93 -1.23
N ASP A 46 -6.84 -6.91 -2.49
CA ASP A 46 -7.78 -7.03 -3.60
C ASP A 46 -8.03 -8.49 -4.02
N GLY A 47 -7.33 -9.44 -3.38
CA GLY A 47 -7.45 -10.87 -3.64
C GLY A 47 -6.54 -11.38 -4.76
N LYS A 48 -5.60 -10.55 -5.23
CA LYS A 48 -4.62 -10.91 -6.26
C LYS A 48 -3.21 -10.72 -5.72
N ASP A 49 -2.34 -11.70 -5.98
CA ASP A 49 -0.91 -11.56 -5.70
C ASP A 49 -0.27 -10.63 -6.73
N ASP A 50 -0.20 -9.33 -6.42
CA ASP A 50 0.46 -8.33 -7.25
C ASP A 50 1.95 -8.20 -6.89
N CYS A 51 2.36 -8.57 -5.67
CA CYS A 51 3.78 -8.61 -5.31
C CYS A 51 4.54 -9.80 -5.94
N GLY A 52 3.84 -10.87 -6.32
CA GLY A 52 4.40 -12.15 -6.82
C GLY A 52 4.94 -13.07 -5.71
N ASP A 53 4.90 -12.61 -4.46
CA ASP A 53 5.28 -13.35 -3.26
C ASP A 53 4.15 -13.45 -2.23
N GLY A 54 2.97 -12.87 -2.54
CA GLY A 54 1.78 -12.81 -1.71
C GLY A 54 1.88 -11.88 -0.51
N SER A 55 2.88 -10.98 -0.44
CA SER A 55 3.08 -10.11 0.73
C SER A 55 2.04 -8.99 0.87
N ASP A 56 1.31 -8.70 -0.21
CA ASP A 56 0.12 -7.85 -0.29
C ASP A 56 -1.17 -8.58 0.08
N GLU A 57 -1.19 -9.91 0.16
CA GLU A 57 -2.37 -10.76 0.42
C GLU A 57 -2.21 -11.72 1.62
N PRO A 58 -1.90 -11.23 2.85
CA PRO A 58 -1.78 -12.11 4.00
C PRO A 58 -3.12 -12.73 4.43
N LYS A 59 -3.09 -13.86 5.16
CA LYS A 59 -4.31 -14.59 5.58
C LYS A 59 -5.35 -13.76 6.35
N MET A 60 -4.92 -12.71 7.05
CA MET A 60 -5.80 -11.83 7.83
C MET A 60 -5.67 -10.38 7.35
N CYS A 61 -5.72 -10.19 6.04
CA CYS A 61 -5.62 -8.88 5.44
C CYS A 61 -7.00 -8.19 5.38
N THR A 62 -7.01 -6.85 5.39
CA THR A 62 -8.23 -6.04 5.27
C THR A 62 -7.94 -4.71 4.57
N VAL A 63 -8.90 -4.27 3.75
CA VAL A 63 -8.93 -2.91 3.17
C VAL A 63 -9.43 -1.85 4.17
N CYS A 64 -10.06 -2.28 5.28
CA CYS A 64 -10.69 -1.40 6.26
C CYS A 64 -9.70 -0.81 7.27
N ASN A 65 -10.09 0.30 7.91
CA ASN A 65 -9.31 1.04 8.91
C ASN A 65 -7.94 1.49 8.38
N ARG A 66 -7.90 1.93 7.12
CA ARG A 66 -6.69 2.36 6.42
C ARG A 66 -6.85 3.74 5.81
N THR A 67 -5.74 4.47 5.76
CA THR A 67 -5.62 5.75 5.05
C THR A 67 -5.08 5.53 3.64
N TYR A 68 -5.81 6.00 2.65
CA TYR A 68 -5.46 6.00 1.24
C TYR A 68 -5.00 7.40 0.83
N TYR A 69 -3.86 7.45 0.15
CA TYR A 69 -3.28 8.69 -0.36
C TYR A 69 -3.49 8.75 -1.87
N GLY A 70 -3.97 9.91 -2.34
CA GLY A 70 -4.12 10.17 -3.77
C GLY A 70 -2.80 10.40 -4.49
N ASP A 71 -2.88 10.35 -5.81
CA ASP A 71 -1.85 10.73 -6.79
C ASP A 71 -2.59 11.53 -7.89
N ILE A 72 -1.96 12.57 -8.43
CA ILE A 72 -2.59 13.40 -9.48
C ILE A 72 -2.99 12.54 -10.70
N GLY A 73 -4.23 12.69 -11.15
CA GLY A 73 -4.73 12.09 -12.39
C GLY A 73 -4.97 10.57 -12.31
N ARG A 74 -4.92 9.98 -11.11
CA ARG A 74 -5.14 8.55 -10.91
C ARG A 74 -6.52 8.27 -10.31
N THR A 75 -7.17 7.22 -10.82
CA THR A 75 -8.41 6.66 -10.27
C THR A 75 -8.09 5.37 -9.54
N TYR A 76 -8.63 5.20 -8.33
CA TYR A 76 -8.34 4.05 -7.47
C TYR A 76 -9.52 3.08 -7.48
N SER A 77 -9.27 1.78 -7.56
CA SER A 77 -10.35 0.77 -7.55
C SER A 77 -10.33 0.03 -6.24
N LEU A 78 -11.18 0.45 -5.29
CA LEU A 78 -11.32 -0.21 -4.00
C LEU A 78 -12.47 -1.20 -4.02
N THR A 79 -12.29 -2.37 -3.43
CA THR A 79 -13.35 -3.35 -3.22
C THR A 79 -13.44 -3.64 -1.74
N VAL A 80 -14.52 -3.21 -1.09
CA VAL A 80 -14.78 -3.55 0.32
C VAL A 80 -15.60 -4.84 0.33
N PRO A 81 -15.03 -5.98 0.76
CA PRO A 81 -15.79 -7.20 0.83
C PRO A 81 -16.89 -7.07 1.90
N PRO A 82 -18.10 -7.60 1.65
CA PRO A 82 -19.11 -7.69 2.68
C PRO A 82 -18.57 -8.53 3.85
N PRO A 83 -18.99 -8.22 5.08
CA PRO A 83 -18.59 -8.99 6.24
C PRO A 83 -19.06 -10.43 6.11
N GLN A 84 -18.38 -11.32 6.82
CA GLN A 84 -19.03 -12.57 7.22
C GLN A 84 -20.23 -12.21 8.12
N TRP A 85 -21.43 -12.63 7.73
CA TRP A 85 -22.72 -12.38 8.40
C TRP A 85 -22.73 -12.67 9.92
N ASN A 86 -21.75 -13.44 10.41
CA ASN A 86 -21.57 -13.81 11.81
C ASN A 86 -20.73 -12.82 12.65
N ARG A 87 -20.32 -11.66 12.12
CA ARG A 87 -19.48 -10.68 12.83
C ARG A 87 -20.06 -9.27 12.71
N LEU A 88 -21.20 -9.05 13.36
CA LEU A 88 -21.87 -7.76 13.48
C LEU A 88 -21.68 -7.16 14.90
N PRO A 89 -21.61 -5.82 15.03
CA PRO A 89 -21.51 -4.85 13.95
C PRO A 89 -20.08 -4.81 13.36
N PHE A 90 -19.97 -4.81 12.04
CA PHE A 90 -18.72 -4.52 11.34
C PHE A 90 -18.80 -3.08 10.83
N LEU A 91 -17.77 -2.30 11.11
CA LEU A 91 -17.63 -0.94 10.59
C LEU A 91 -16.34 -0.91 9.78
N CYS A 92 -16.45 -0.61 8.49
CA CYS A 92 -15.29 -0.40 7.62
C CYS A 92 -15.06 1.11 7.47
N HIS A 93 -14.08 1.64 8.18
CA HIS A 93 -13.70 3.05 8.04
C HIS A 93 -12.56 3.17 7.03
N LEU A 94 -12.78 3.89 5.93
CA LEU A 94 -11.74 4.26 4.98
C LEU A 94 -11.47 5.76 5.09
N THR A 95 -10.20 6.13 5.17
CA THR A 95 -9.78 7.54 5.18
C THR A 95 -9.10 7.87 3.87
N PHE A 96 -9.52 8.92 3.18
CA PHE A 96 -8.88 9.39 1.95
C PHE A 96 -8.18 10.71 2.21
N THR A 97 -6.90 10.82 1.84
CA THR A 97 -6.08 12.00 2.03
C THR A 97 -5.53 12.49 0.69
N ALA A 98 -5.80 13.75 0.38
CA ALA A 98 -5.30 14.46 -0.78
C ALA A 98 -4.72 15.81 -0.28
N SER A 99 -3.42 15.84 0.01
CA SER A 99 -2.75 17.01 0.61
C SER A 99 -2.23 18.01 -0.43
N GLY A 100 -2.61 17.87 -1.70
CA GLY A 100 -2.07 18.64 -2.81
C GLY A 100 -0.66 18.18 -3.23
N ASN A 101 -0.02 18.92 -4.14
CA ASN A 101 1.27 18.56 -4.73
C ASN A 101 1.25 17.16 -5.36
N GLU A 102 2.25 16.33 -5.08
CA GLU A 102 2.37 14.96 -5.60
C GLU A 102 1.22 14.03 -5.16
N GLN A 103 0.47 14.39 -4.10
CA GLN A 103 -0.67 13.61 -3.60
C GLN A 103 -2.02 13.98 -4.26
N GLY A 104 -2.03 14.97 -5.14
CA GLY A 104 -3.24 15.47 -5.79
C GLY A 104 -4.26 16.11 -4.83
N ASP A 105 -5.34 16.64 -5.42
CA ASP A 105 -6.38 17.37 -4.70
C ASP A 105 -7.65 16.52 -4.45
N ILE A 106 -7.79 15.38 -5.12
CA ILE A 106 -8.97 14.51 -5.08
C ILE A 106 -8.55 13.06 -5.14
N VAL A 107 -9.14 12.21 -4.29
CA VAL A 107 -9.08 10.74 -4.42
C VAL A 107 -10.43 10.25 -4.93
N GLN A 108 -10.44 9.63 -6.12
CA GLN A 108 -11.66 9.09 -6.72
C GLN A 108 -11.66 7.55 -6.66
N PRO A 109 -12.35 6.94 -5.68
CA PRO A 109 -12.57 5.49 -5.64
C PRO A 109 -13.66 5.08 -6.66
N LEU A 110 -13.37 4.08 -7.50
CA LEU A 110 -14.23 3.64 -8.61
C LEU A 110 -15.28 2.59 -8.20
N LYS A 111 -15.27 2.09 -6.97
CA LYS A 111 -16.27 1.10 -6.54
C LYS A 111 -16.44 1.07 -5.02
N PHE A 112 -17.68 1.12 -4.59
CA PHE A 112 -18.13 0.52 -3.33
C PHE A 112 -19.16 -0.51 -3.79
N ILE A 113 -18.80 -1.79 -3.83
CA ILE A 113 -19.81 -2.84 -4.01
C ILE A 113 -20.30 -3.13 -2.59
N GLU A 114 -21.53 -2.71 -2.28
CA GLU A 114 -22.28 -3.22 -1.13
C GLU A 114 -22.75 -4.66 -1.40
#